data_AF-A0A1F4CZ54-F1
#
_entry.id   AF-A0A1F4CZ54-F1
#
_cell.length_a   1.000
_cell.length_b   1.000
_cell.length_c   1.000
_cell.angle_alpha   90.00
_cell.angle_beta   90.00
_cell.angle_gamma   90.00
#
_symmetry.space_group_name_H-M   'P 1'
#
loop_
_entity.id
_entity.type
_entity.pdbx_description
1 polymer ?
#
loop_
_entity_poly.entity_id
_entity_poly.type
_entity_poly.pdbx_seq_one_letter_code
_entity_poly.pdbx_strand_id
1 'polypeptide(L)'
;MQGDVKGQAGELAQAKRSLAALGRRASTVDIAARTGIHQSQVSRLLRGQFRRVSPNVRKLLEYKPYVKKKTPDIEAKQAVIRAALRTWDATPEGARALVRLLRSVEGLRRV
;
A
#
# COMPACT_ATOMS: atom_id res chain seq x y z
N MET A 1 -32.16 15.50 -22.13
CA MET A 1 -30.73 15.14 -22.31
C MET A 1 -29.77 15.75 -21.27
N GLN A 2 -30.22 16.39 -20.17
CA GLN A 2 -29.32 16.96 -19.14
C GLN A 2 -28.85 15.97 -18.06
N GLY A 3 -29.45 14.78 -17.96
CA GLY A 3 -29.11 13.77 -16.95
C GLY A 3 -27.77 13.06 -17.17
N ASP A 4 -27.44 12.71 -18.42
CA ASP A 4 -26.22 11.94 -18.77
C ASP A 4 -24.93 12.74 -18.55
N VAL A 5 -24.93 14.04 -18.82
CA VAL A 5 -23.74 14.89 -18.74
C VAL A 5 -23.27 15.05 -17.29
N LYS A 6 -24.21 15.17 -16.33
CA LYS A 6 -23.91 15.32 -14.91
C LYS A 6 -23.35 14.01 -14.32
N GLY A 7 -23.85 12.86 -14.78
CA GLY A 7 -23.32 11.54 -14.44
C GLY A 7 -21.88 11.33 -14.92
N GLN A 8 -21.60 11.68 -16.18
CA GLN A 8 -20.25 11.56 -16.75
C GLN A 8 -19.22 12.49 -16.08
N ALA A 9 -19.62 13.71 -15.72
CA ALA A 9 -18.75 14.63 -15.00
C ALA A 9 -18.40 14.10 -13.58
N GLY A 10 -19.38 13.50 -12.90
CA GLY A 10 -19.19 12.85 -11.61
C GLY A 10 -18.24 11.65 -11.68
N GLU A 11 -18.45 10.78 -12.67
CA GLU A 11 -17.59 9.61 -12.93
C GLU A 11 -16.14 10.02 -13.20
N LEU A 12 -15.94 11.04 -14.04
CA LEU A 12 -14.60 11.55 -14.36
C LEU A 12 -13.90 12.12 -13.12
N ALA A 13 -14.61 12.88 -12.29
CA ALA A 13 -14.06 13.43 -11.05
C ALA A 13 -13.69 12.33 -10.06
N GLN A 14 -14.52 11.29 -9.93
CA GLN A 14 -14.23 10.12 -9.10
C GLN A 14 -13.01 9.36 -9.59
N ALA A 15 -12.92 9.10 -10.90
CA ALA A 15 -11.77 8.43 -11.51
C ALA A 15 -10.46 9.19 -11.24
N LYS A 16 -10.46 10.52 -11.36
CA LYS A 16 -9.29 11.35 -11.06
C LYS A 16 -8.85 11.23 -9.60
N ARG A 17 -9.79 11.27 -8.64
CA ARG A 17 -9.47 11.11 -7.21
C ARG A 17 -8.90 9.73 -6.91
N SER A 18 -9.48 8.67 -7.47
CA SER A 18 -9.03 7.29 -7.28
C SER A 18 -7.63 7.07 -7.84
N LEU A 19 -7.33 7.57 -9.05
CA LEU A 19 -6.00 7.46 -9.64
C LEU A 19 -4.94 8.29 -8.90
N ALA A 20 -5.29 9.47 -8.40
CA ALA A 20 -4.39 10.25 -7.55
C ALA A 20 -4.05 9.51 -6.24
N ALA A 21 -5.02 8.80 -5.65
CA ALA A 21 -4.78 7.98 -4.46
C ALA A 21 -3.90 6.75 -4.77
N LEU A 22 -4.08 6.13 -5.94
CA LEU A 22 -3.23 5.03 -6.39
C LEU A 22 -1.76 5.47 -6.52
N GLY A 23 -1.51 6.65 -7.11
CA GLY A 23 -0.16 7.18 -7.28
C GLY A 23 0.61 7.46 -5.97
N ARG A 24 -0.10 7.55 -4.83
CA ARG A 24 0.52 7.66 -3.49
C ARG A 24 0.87 6.31 -2.88
N ARG A 25 0.36 5.20 -3.41
CA ARG A 25 0.44 3.85 -2.82
C ARG A 25 1.30 2.88 -3.62
N ALA A 26 1.57 3.18 -4.89
CA ALA A 26 2.34 2.32 -5.79
C ALA A 26 3.19 3.15 -6.75
N SER A 27 4.36 2.63 -7.11
CA SER A 27 5.24 3.31 -8.06
C SER A 27 4.70 3.22 -9.48
N THR A 28 4.99 4.22 -10.31
CA THR A 28 4.62 4.19 -11.73
C THR A 28 5.24 3.01 -12.48
N VAL A 29 6.43 2.59 -12.04
CA VAL A 29 7.17 1.47 -12.66
C VAL A 29 6.46 0.15 -12.38
N ASP A 30 6.05 -0.09 -11.12
CA ASP A 30 5.34 -1.31 -10.74
C ASP A 30 3.97 -1.41 -11.41
N ILE A 31 3.26 -0.27 -11.51
CA ILE A 31 1.98 -0.19 -12.19
C ILE A 31 2.17 -0.50 -13.68
N ALA A 32 3.17 0.11 -14.34
CA ALA A 32 3.44 -0.12 -15.76
C ALA A 32 3.78 -1.58 -16.05
N ALA A 33 4.70 -2.18 -15.27
CA ALA A 33 5.11 -3.57 -15.43
C ALA A 33 3.94 -4.54 -15.28
N ARG A 34 3.04 -4.30 -14.32
CA ARG A 34 1.91 -5.20 -14.05
C ARG A 34 0.71 -4.99 -14.97
N THR A 35 0.50 -3.77 -15.47
CA THR A 35 -0.65 -3.46 -16.32
C THR A 35 -0.31 -3.53 -17.81
N GLY A 36 0.97 -3.57 -18.18
CA GLY A 36 1.43 -3.47 -19.57
C GLY A 36 1.19 -2.10 -20.19
N ILE A 37 0.77 -1.10 -19.41
CA ILE A 37 0.59 0.27 -19.87
C ILE A 37 1.96 0.96 -19.82
N HIS A 38 2.32 1.68 -20.88
CA HIS A 38 3.58 2.42 -20.92
C HIS A 38 3.72 3.39 -19.73
N GLN A 39 4.91 3.44 -19.10
CA GLN A 39 5.14 4.19 -17.87
C GLN A 39 4.78 5.68 -18.00
N SER A 40 5.12 6.31 -19.13
CA SER A 40 4.76 7.73 -19.37
C SER A 40 3.25 7.95 -19.37
N GLN A 41 2.48 6.98 -19.89
CA GLN A 41 1.03 7.05 -19.91
C GLN A 41 0.45 6.82 -18.51
N VAL A 42 0.99 5.87 -17.74
CA VAL A 42 0.63 5.68 -16.33
C VAL A 42 0.82 6.99 -15.55
N SER A 43 2.00 7.62 -15.67
CA SER A 43 2.31 8.89 -14.99
C SER A 43 1.30 10.00 -15.32
N ARG A 44 0.97 10.18 -16.61
CA ARG A 44 -0.04 11.16 -17.05
C ARG A 44 -1.42 10.87 -16.46
N LEU A 45 -1.86 9.62 -16.46
CA LEU A 45 -3.17 9.22 -15.95
C LEU A 45 -3.26 9.40 -14.42
N LEU A 46 -2.22 9.04 -13.66
CA LEU A 46 -2.18 9.27 -12.22
C LEU A 46 -2.22 10.76 -11.84
N ARG A 47 -1.70 11.64 -12.71
CA ARG A 47 -1.80 13.11 -12.57
C ARG A 47 -3.13 13.69 -13.04
N GLY A 48 -4.11 12.85 -13.41
CA GLY A 48 -5.42 13.31 -13.85
C GLY A 48 -5.45 13.92 -15.26
N GLN A 49 -4.41 13.71 -16.07
CA GLN A 49 -4.31 14.28 -17.42
C GLN A 49 -5.12 13.46 -18.45
N PHE A 50 -6.42 13.36 -18.24
CA PHE A 50 -7.38 12.73 -19.14
C PHE A 50 -8.74 13.42 -19.07
N ARG A 51 -9.47 13.38 -20.19
CA ARG A 51 -10.80 14.00 -20.34
C ARG A 51 -11.96 12.98 -20.32
N ARG A 52 -11.66 11.69 -20.43
CA ARG A 52 -12.64 10.59 -20.43
C ARG A 52 -12.09 9.35 -19.74
N VAL A 53 -12.97 8.51 -19.20
CA VAL A 53 -12.63 7.20 -18.62
C VAL A 53 -12.34 6.20 -19.76
N SER A 54 -11.07 6.13 -20.17
CA SER A 54 -10.60 5.21 -21.21
C SER A 54 -10.41 3.78 -20.68
N PRO A 55 -10.22 2.77 -21.54
CA PRO A 55 -9.90 1.41 -21.10
C PRO A 55 -8.68 1.36 -20.17
N ASN A 56 -7.66 2.18 -20.43
CA ASN A 56 -6.48 2.28 -19.57
C ASN A 56 -6.79 2.93 -18.22
N VAL A 57 -7.71 3.91 -18.16
CA VAL A 57 -8.20 4.44 -16.88
C VAL A 57 -8.91 3.34 -16.09
N ARG A 58 -9.81 2.57 -16.72
CA ARG A 58 -10.52 1.45 -16.07
C ARG A 58 -9.54 0.40 -15.53
N LYS A 59 -8.57 -0.01 -16.35
CA LYS A 59 -7.52 -0.96 -15.96
C LYS A 59 -6.71 -0.47 -14.76
N LEU A 60 -6.44 0.83 -14.66
CA LEU A 60 -5.78 1.42 -13.50
C LEU A 60 -6.70 1.53 -12.28
N LEU A 61 -8.01 1.72 -12.45
CA LEU A 61 -8.98 1.72 -11.34
C LEU A 61 -9.16 0.33 -10.73
N GLU A 62 -9.04 -0.73 -11.54
CA GLU A 62 -9.08 -2.13 -11.11
C GLU A 62 -7.74 -2.63 -10.53
N TYR A 63 -6.66 -1.85 -10.70
CA TYR A 63 -5.34 -2.22 -10.22
C TYR A 63 -5.32 -2.34 -8.70
N LYS A 64 -5.09 -3.56 -8.21
CA LYS A 64 -4.84 -3.83 -6.81
C LYS A 64 -3.33 -3.79 -6.55
N PRO A 65 -2.80 -2.79 -5.84
CA PRO A 65 -1.39 -2.75 -5.51
C PRO A 65 -1.05 -3.99 -4.70
N TYR A 66 -0.01 -4.71 -5.15
CA TYR A 66 0.57 -5.75 -4.33
C TYR A 66 1.28 -5.06 -3.18
N VAL A 67 0.66 -5.08 -2.00
CA VAL A 67 1.35 -4.71 -0.77
C VAL A 67 2.37 -5.81 -0.55
N LYS A 68 3.60 -5.59 -1.03
CA LYS A 68 4.75 -6.39 -0.61
C LYS A 68 4.82 -6.15 0.89
N LYS A 69 4.29 -7.07 1.71
CA LYS A 69 4.59 -7.09 3.14
C LYS A 69 6.10 -6.95 3.18
N LYS A 70 6.62 -5.89 3.82
CA LYS A 70 8.06 -5.79 4.06
C LYS A 70 8.43 -7.10 4.73
N THR A 71 9.03 -8.01 3.98
CA THR A 71 9.61 -9.19 4.57
C THR A 71 10.61 -8.63 5.55
N PRO A 72 10.48 -8.90 6.85
CA PRO A 72 11.51 -8.50 7.80
C PRO A 72 12.82 -8.98 7.20
N ASP A 73 13.81 -8.10 7.14
CA ASP A 73 15.17 -8.53 6.84
C ASP A 73 15.45 -9.76 7.71
N ILE A 74 15.81 -10.86 7.05
CA ILE A 74 15.93 -12.17 7.70
C ILE A 74 16.93 -12.07 8.84
N GLU A 75 18.00 -11.29 8.65
CA GLU A 75 19.01 -11.03 9.66
C GLU A 75 18.44 -10.23 10.84
N ALA A 76 17.73 -9.14 10.58
CA ALA A 76 17.07 -8.35 11.61
C ALA A 76 16.05 -9.17 12.43
N LYS A 77 15.25 -10.02 11.76
CA LYS A 77 14.30 -10.92 12.43
C LYS A 77 15.02 -11.90 13.35
N GLN A 78 16.08 -12.53 12.85
CA GLN A 78 16.88 -13.47 13.64
C GLN A 78 17.56 -12.79 14.83
N ALA A 79 18.05 -11.55 14.66
CA ALA A 79 18.64 -10.78 15.75
C ALA A 79 17.66 -10.55 16.89
N VAL A 80 16.41 -10.16 16.59
CA VAL A 80 15.37 -9.97 17.61
C VAL A 80 15.04 -11.29 18.32
N ILE A 81 14.87 -12.39 17.57
CA ILE A 81 14.57 -13.70 18.16
C ILE A 81 15.71 -14.14 19.09
N ARG A 82 16.96 -14.03 18.65
CA ARG A 82 18.14 -14.40 19.47
C ARG A 82 18.23 -13.57 20.75
N ALA A 83 18.00 -12.26 20.66
CA ALA A 83 18.01 -11.39 21.83
C ALA A 83 16.90 -11.74 22.82
N ALA A 84 15.68 -11.99 22.33
CA ALA A 84 14.56 -12.40 23.16
C ALA A 84 14.82 -13.73 23.87
N LEU A 85 15.34 -14.74 23.16
CA LEU A 85 15.67 -16.04 23.74
C LEU A 85 16.81 -15.97 24.77
N ARG A 86 17.83 -15.11 24.55
CA ARG A 86 18.91 -14.90 25.54
C ARG A 86 18.45 -14.20 26.80
N THR A 87 17.42 -13.36 26.69
CA THR A 87 16.88 -12.58 27.82
C THR A 87 15.87 -13.39 28.63
N TRP A 88 15.29 -14.43 28.03
CA TRP A 88 14.32 -15.28 28.68
C TRP A 88 14.99 -16.23 29.68
N ASP A 89 14.54 -16.20 30.92
CA ASP A 89 14.95 -17.05 32.06
C ASP A 89 14.42 -18.49 31.99
N ALA A 90 13.86 -18.92 30.86
CA ALA A 90 13.19 -20.20 30.64
C ALA A 90 11.95 -20.47 31.53
N THR A 91 11.42 -19.47 32.26
CA THR A 91 10.19 -19.63 33.05
C THR A 91 8.94 -19.19 32.28
N PRO A 92 7.76 -19.81 32.50
CA PRO A 92 6.50 -19.34 31.94
C PRO A 92 6.19 -17.88 32.32
N GLU A 93 6.52 -17.47 33.54
CA GLU A 93 6.34 -16.14 34.08
C GLU A 93 7.22 -15.12 33.34
N GLY A 94 8.50 -15.45 33.15
CA GLY A 94 9.45 -14.63 32.40
C GLY A 94 9.09 -14.50 30.92
N ALA A 95 8.58 -15.56 30.29
CA ALA A 95 8.06 -15.49 28.93
C ALA A 95 6.89 -14.49 28.83
N ARG A 96 5.93 -14.56 29.77
CA ARG A 96 4.80 -13.62 29.84
C ARG A 96 5.25 -12.19 30.11
N ALA A 97 6.30 -11.99 30.93
CA ALA A 97 6.86 -10.66 31.18
C ALA A 97 7.53 -10.07 29.92
N LEU A 98 8.35 -10.86 29.23
CA LEU A 98 9.03 -10.46 27.99
C LEU A 98 8.04 -10.12 26.87
N VAL A 99 6.98 -10.90 26.70
CA VAL A 99 5.90 -10.61 25.74
C VAL A 99 5.19 -9.29 26.07
N ARG A 100 4.91 -9.03 27.35
CA ARG A 100 4.30 -7.76 27.78
C ARG A 100 5.19 -6.57 27.44
N LEU A 101 6.48 -6.65 27.73
CA LEU A 101 7.46 -5.62 27.40
C LEU A 101 7.49 -5.32 25.89
N LEU A 102 7.58 -6.35 25.03
CA LEU A 102 7.59 -6.17 23.58
C LEU A 102 6.30 -5.51 23.07
N ARG A 103 5.14 -5.84 23.65
CA ARG A 103 3.86 -5.19 23.32
C ARG A 103 3.81 -3.73 23.76
N SER A 104 4.41 -3.38 24.89
CA SER A 104 4.53 -1.98 25.32
C SER A 104 5.35 -1.15 24.33
N VAL A 105 6.47 -1.70 23.82
CA VAL A 105 7.27 -1.07 22.76
C VAL A 105 6.46 -0.89 21.47
N GLU A 106 5.62 -1.88 21.11
CA GLU A 106 4.70 -1.74 19.97
C GLU A 106 3.71 -0.58 20.16
N GLY A 107 3.14 -0.44 21.37
CA GLY A 107 2.23 0.66 21.71
C GLY A 107 2.88 2.04 21.56
N LEU A 108 4.13 2.19 21.98
CA LEU A 108 4.88 3.44 21.87
C LEU A 108 5.18 3.85 20.42
N ARG A 109 5.26 2.90 19.48
CA ARG A 109 5.50 3.19 18.05
C ARG A 109 4.26 3.67 17.29
N ARG A 110 3.07 3.55 17.89
CA ARG A 110 1.80 3.93 17.26
C ARG A 110 1.33 5.35 17.62
N VAL A 111 2.09 6.05 18.46
CA VAL A 111 1.94 7.47 18.81
C VAL A 111 2.89 8.30 17.95
#